data_AF-A0A8B6EXZ7-F1
#
_entry.id   AF-A0A8B6EXZ7-F1
#
_cell.length_a   1.000
_cell.length_b   1.000
_cell.length_c   1.000
_cell.angle_alpha   90.00
_cell.angle_beta   90.00
_cell.angle_gamma   90.00
#
_symmetry.space_group_name_H-M   'P 1'
#
loop_
_entity.id
_entity.type
_entity.pdbx_description
1 polymer ?
#
loop_
_entity_poly.entity_id
_entity_poly.type
_entity_poly.pdbx_seq_one_letter_code
_entity_poly.pdbx_strand_id
1 'polypeptide(L)'
;MNYAEEEISLKFYHYVCSIIGSEDVVELRRNIFKVMEFVLKDTYRITFISSGSKAEGLDLRGSDYDQMVVYEAFRVYENMNNERDAEVKVPLLMETNDTKLGFTKLKLYNETQKNIIFINHWVETLGQETFISSKLFREFLLFPDMVIHGPCISLPGDLYDDVSCFRSKQWITSAQQWIYRPRSIWPDNKLVTSIVQYGVLFVPIGCKSSQSEDLEWRISFSMAEKQLIYSFTHTQLLCYGLLKILIMSTKEELSLTLYHYLSRIIGAEDIVKTRQNTFKVMDFVMNDNDGFTFISSGSKAEGIDLKGGDFDRMIVLKMVHVYESIHYATYAANRIFILLDHTPSGFTKLKLYDNLPKCIPVIGQCSQTLGQETYISSKLFREYFLSEDMIIHGPCQSLPGDV
;
A
#
# COMPACT_ATOMS: atom_id res chain seq x y z
N MET A 1 -18.38 -16.12 23.17
CA MET A 1 -17.55 -16.86 22.20
C MET A 1 -17.73 -18.33 22.51
N ASN A 2 -17.97 -19.16 21.49
CA ASN A 2 -18.02 -20.60 21.74
C ASN A 2 -16.57 -21.07 21.85
N TYR A 3 -16.20 -21.81 22.90
CA TYR A 3 -14.83 -22.27 23.17
C TYR A 3 -14.11 -22.86 21.94
N ALA A 4 -14.88 -23.49 21.04
CA ALA A 4 -14.41 -24.04 19.78
C ALA A 4 -13.82 -23.01 18.78
N GLU A 5 -14.34 -21.78 18.72
CA GLU A 5 -13.84 -20.74 17.79
C GLU A 5 -12.48 -20.20 18.24
N GLU A 6 -12.31 -19.98 19.54
CA GLU A 6 -11.03 -19.59 20.15
C GLU A 6 -9.98 -20.68 19.94
N GLU A 7 -10.35 -21.95 20.15
CA GLU A 7 -9.46 -23.09 19.95
C GLU A 7 -9.00 -23.22 18.49
N ILE A 8 -9.92 -23.07 17.52
CA ILE A 8 -9.58 -23.15 16.09
C ILE A 8 -8.72 -21.97 15.67
N SER A 9 -9.03 -20.76 16.14
CA SER A 9 -8.25 -19.55 15.85
C SER A 9 -6.82 -19.66 16.40
N LEU A 10 -6.66 -20.21 17.60
CA LEU A 10 -5.35 -20.47 18.20
C LEU A 10 -4.56 -21.53 17.40
N LYS A 11 -5.22 -22.61 16.97
CA LYS A 11 -4.58 -23.63 16.10
C LYS A 11 -4.18 -23.03 14.75
N PHE A 12 -5.01 -22.18 14.17
CA PHE A 12 -4.69 -21.47 12.93
C PHE A 12 -3.47 -20.56 13.12
N TYR A 13 -3.44 -19.77 14.19
CA TYR A 13 -2.29 -18.94 14.54
C TYR A 13 -1.00 -19.77 14.65
N HIS A 14 -1.02 -20.87 15.41
CA HIS A 14 0.15 -21.75 15.54
C HIS A 14 0.55 -22.40 14.22
N TYR A 15 -0.42 -22.79 13.38
CA TYR A 15 -0.14 -23.30 12.04
C TYR A 15 0.56 -22.26 11.16
N VAL A 16 0.07 -21.02 11.14
CA VAL A 16 0.70 -19.92 10.40
C VAL A 16 2.11 -19.63 10.94
N CYS A 17 2.30 -19.59 12.26
CA CYS A 17 3.63 -19.46 12.88
C CYS A 17 4.55 -20.64 12.56
N SER A 18 4.04 -21.87 12.38
CA SER A 18 4.87 -23.00 11.99
C SER A 18 5.44 -22.88 10.57
N ILE A 19 4.79 -22.09 9.72
CA ILE A 19 5.22 -21.81 8.34
C ILE A 19 6.10 -20.57 8.30
N ILE A 20 5.61 -19.46 8.86
CA ILE A 20 6.27 -18.15 8.75
C ILE A 20 7.36 -17.98 9.82
N GLY A 21 7.16 -18.54 11.01
CA GLY A 21 8.00 -18.35 12.21
C GLY A 21 7.24 -17.62 13.31
N SER A 22 7.62 -17.87 14.58
CA SER A 22 7.24 -17.01 15.70
C SER A 22 7.96 -15.67 15.65
N GLU A 23 7.56 -14.72 16.49
CA GLU A 23 8.17 -13.40 16.59
C GLU A 23 9.69 -13.50 16.80
N ASP A 24 10.14 -14.30 17.78
CA ASP A 24 11.56 -14.51 18.07
C ASP A 24 12.32 -15.14 16.89
N VAL A 25 11.72 -16.09 16.19
CA VAL A 25 12.36 -16.77 15.05
C VAL A 25 12.51 -15.81 13.87
N VAL A 26 11.49 -15.01 13.59
CA VAL A 26 11.52 -13.97 12.56
C VAL A 26 12.58 -12.92 12.91
N GLU A 27 12.61 -12.46 14.16
CA GLU A 27 13.60 -11.48 14.61
C GLU A 27 15.03 -12.03 14.52
N LEU A 28 15.25 -13.28 14.92
CA LEU A 28 16.54 -13.95 14.78
C LEU A 28 17.01 -13.98 13.31
N ARG A 29 16.13 -14.38 12.38
CA ARG A 29 16.45 -14.37 10.93
C ARG A 29 16.83 -12.97 10.45
N ARG A 30 16.05 -11.95 10.80
CA ARG A 30 16.35 -10.54 10.47
C ARG A 30 17.72 -10.11 11.02
N ASN A 31 18.04 -10.50 12.25
CA ASN A 31 19.30 -10.15 12.89
C ASN A 31 20.51 -10.86 12.25
N ILE A 32 20.36 -12.09 11.76
CA ILE A 32 21.42 -12.77 10.98
C ILE A 32 21.80 -11.92 9.76
N PHE A 33 20.83 -11.44 8.99
CA PHE A 33 21.10 -10.58 7.82
C PHE A 33 21.74 -9.25 8.20
N LYS A 34 21.30 -8.60 9.28
CA LYS A 34 21.96 -7.37 9.79
C LYS A 34 23.43 -7.61 10.14
N VAL A 35 23.74 -8.75 10.78
CA VAL A 35 25.12 -9.10 11.13
C VAL A 35 25.94 -9.37 9.87
N MET A 36 25.39 -10.09 8.89
CA MET A 36 26.06 -10.31 7.60
C MET A 36 26.38 -9.00 6.88
N GLU A 37 25.41 -8.08 6.80
CA GLU A 37 25.62 -6.74 6.22
C GLU A 37 26.72 -5.96 6.95
N PHE A 38 26.76 -6.03 8.28
CA PHE A 38 27.76 -5.36 9.09
C PHE A 38 29.17 -5.93 8.87
N VAL A 39 29.32 -7.26 8.89
CA VAL A 39 30.61 -7.94 8.75
C VAL A 39 31.23 -7.70 7.36
N LEU A 40 30.41 -7.66 6.31
CA LEU A 40 30.90 -7.52 4.94
C LEU A 40 31.28 -6.08 4.56
N LYS A 41 30.76 -5.07 5.27
CA LYS A 41 30.90 -3.64 4.93
C LYS A 41 32.35 -3.14 4.91
N ASP A 42 33.21 -3.61 5.82
CA ASP A 42 34.54 -3.02 6.03
C ASP A 42 35.63 -3.55 5.08
N THR A 43 35.33 -4.61 4.31
CA THR A 43 36.40 -5.31 3.58
C THR A 43 36.71 -4.68 2.22
N TYR A 44 35.74 -4.02 1.56
CA TYR A 44 35.88 -3.62 0.14
C TYR A 44 35.38 -2.22 -0.23
N ARG A 45 35.08 -1.33 0.72
CA ARG A 45 34.38 -0.04 0.46
C ARG A 45 33.07 -0.22 -0.31
N ILE A 46 32.41 -1.34 -0.04
CA ILE A 46 31.13 -1.74 -0.59
C ILE A 46 30.22 -1.96 0.61
N THR A 47 28.98 -1.48 0.51
CA THR A 47 27.95 -1.79 1.51
C THR A 47 27.01 -2.83 0.91
N PHE A 48 26.84 -3.94 1.63
CA PHE A 48 25.83 -4.93 1.30
C PHE A 48 24.51 -4.58 1.96
N ILE A 49 23.41 -4.72 1.22
CA ILE A 49 22.06 -4.55 1.72
C ILE A 49 21.29 -5.79 1.30
N SER A 50 20.87 -6.61 2.25
CA SER A 50 19.95 -7.71 1.98
C SER A 50 18.53 -7.19 2.00
N SER A 51 17.73 -7.58 1.01
CA SER A 51 16.31 -7.25 0.91
C SER A 51 15.49 -8.50 0.59
N GLY A 52 14.20 -8.33 0.32
CA GLY A 52 13.33 -9.44 -0.06
C GLY A 52 12.99 -10.38 1.09
N SER A 53 12.29 -11.47 0.76
CA SER A 53 11.54 -12.26 1.73
C SER A 53 12.43 -12.82 2.85
N LYS A 54 13.61 -13.35 2.52
CA LYS A 54 14.53 -13.89 3.54
C LYS A 54 15.05 -12.82 4.49
N ALA A 55 15.51 -11.69 3.97
CA ALA A 55 15.99 -10.58 4.80
C ALA A 55 14.87 -9.96 5.64
N GLU A 56 13.62 -10.04 5.20
CA GLU A 56 12.42 -9.62 5.93
C GLU A 56 12.00 -10.59 7.05
N GLY A 57 12.66 -11.75 7.15
CA GLY A 57 12.37 -12.82 8.12
C GLY A 57 11.37 -13.88 7.62
N LEU A 58 10.90 -13.75 6.38
CA LEU A 58 9.97 -14.65 5.70
C LEU A 58 10.75 -15.70 4.89
N ASP A 59 11.18 -16.77 5.55
CA ASP A 59 11.87 -17.88 4.89
C ASP A 59 10.85 -18.85 4.27
N LEU A 60 10.22 -18.41 3.18
CA LEU A 60 9.22 -19.17 2.46
C LEU A 60 9.89 -20.08 1.43
N ARG A 61 9.25 -21.21 1.13
CA ARG A 61 9.76 -22.15 0.13
C ARG A 61 9.86 -21.47 -1.24
N GLY A 62 11.03 -21.56 -1.85
CA GLY A 62 11.30 -20.94 -3.16
C GLY A 62 11.74 -19.48 -3.07
N SER A 63 11.91 -18.93 -1.86
CA SER A 63 12.56 -17.63 -1.70
C SER A 63 14.05 -17.72 -2.06
N ASP A 64 14.47 -16.74 -2.82
CA ASP A 64 15.82 -16.34 -3.17
C ASP A 64 16.43 -15.42 -2.09
N TYR A 65 17.70 -15.08 -2.29
CA TYR A 65 18.48 -14.13 -1.51
C TYR A 65 18.70 -12.89 -2.38
N ASP A 66 17.91 -11.85 -2.14
CA ASP A 66 18.09 -10.56 -2.80
C ASP A 66 19.15 -9.73 -2.07
N GLN A 67 20.21 -9.37 -2.78
CA GLN A 67 21.30 -8.58 -2.20
C GLN A 67 21.70 -7.43 -3.12
N MET A 68 21.83 -6.24 -2.54
CA MET A 68 22.35 -5.06 -3.21
C MET A 68 23.78 -4.78 -2.77
N VAL A 69 24.63 -4.49 -3.74
CA VAL A 69 26.06 -4.24 -3.58
C VAL A 69 26.33 -2.77 -3.92
N VAL A 70 26.37 -1.91 -2.89
CA VAL A 70 26.50 -0.46 -3.06
C VAL A 70 27.96 -0.05 -3.12
N TYR A 71 28.36 0.59 -4.21
CA TYR A 71 29.73 1.09 -4.39
C TYR A 71 29.91 2.46 -3.70
N GLU A 72 30.47 2.48 -2.48
CA GLU A 72 30.51 3.69 -1.64
C GLU A 72 31.49 4.76 -2.14
N ALA A 73 32.40 4.41 -3.05
CA ALA A 73 33.26 5.39 -3.73
C ALA A 73 32.45 6.36 -4.62
N PHE A 74 31.24 5.97 -5.03
CA PHE A 74 30.35 6.72 -5.90
C PHE A 74 29.17 7.27 -5.10
N ARG A 75 28.73 8.48 -5.45
CA ARG A 75 27.53 9.07 -4.88
C ARG A 75 26.76 9.82 -5.95
N VAL A 76 25.47 9.54 -6.02
CA VAL A 76 24.55 10.19 -6.96
C VAL A 76 23.93 11.41 -6.29
N TYR A 77 23.82 12.50 -7.03
CA TYR A 77 23.23 13.77 -6.61
C TYR A 77 22.20 14.23 -7.62
N GLU A 78 21.06 14.74 -7.15
CA GLU A 78 20.07 15.39 -8.02
C GLU A 78 20.47 16.84 -8.33
N ASN A 79 21.02 17.54 -7.33
CA ASN A 79 21.63 18.85 -7.50
C ASN A 79 22.84 19.01 -6.57
N MET A 80 23.97 19.50 -7.11
CA MET A 80 25.22 19.73 -6.38
C MET A 80 25.22 21.10 -5.71
N ASN A 81 24.29 21.33 -4.77
CA ASN A 81 24.33 22.52 -3.92
C ASN A 81 25.15 22.22 -2.65
N ASN A 82 26.45 22.52 -2.69
CA ASN A 82 27.43 22.68 -1.61
C ASN A 82 27.66 21.57 -0.55
N GLU A 83 26.83 20.54 -0.44
CA GLU A 83 27.08 19.41 0.48
C GLU A 83 27.93 18.32 -0.20
N ARG A 84 29.20 18.64 -0.48
CA ARG A 84 30.17 17.59 -0.83
C ARG A 84 30.55 16.84 0.44
N ASP A 85 30.12 15.59 0.52
CA ASP A 85 30.65 14.62 1.47
C ASP A 85 32.14 14.41 1.13
N ALA A 86 33.02 14.84 2.03
CA ALA A 86 34.47 14.88 1.79
C ALA A 86 35.07 13.49 1.50
N GLU A 87 34.36 12.41 1.84
CA GLU A 87 34.75 11.03 1.58
C GLU A 87 34.38 10.53 0.17
N VAL A 88 33.52 11.26 -0.55
CA VAL A 88 33.05 10.83 -1.88
C VAL A 88 34.12 11.09 -2.92
N LYS A 89 34.57 10.01 -3.57
CA LYS A 89 35.57 10.07 -4.64
C LYS A 89 34.95 10.42 -5.99
N VAL A 90 33.73 9.95 -6.26
CA VAL A 90 33.10 10.06 -7.59
C VAL A 90 31.65 10.57 -7.48
N PRO A 91 31.43 11.90 -7.52
CA PRO A 91 30.09 12.43 -7.65
C PRO A 91 29.49 12.16 -9.04
N LEU A 92 28.28 11.61 -9.08
CA LEU A 92 27.47 11.42 -10.28
C LEU A 92 26.25 12.35 -10.21
N LEU A 93 25.85 12.91 -11.34
CA LEU A 93 24.66 13.74 -11.45
C LEU A 93 23.51 12.96 -12.08
N MET A 94 22.33 13.07 -11.50
CA MET A 94 21.11 12.56 -12.13
C MET A 94 20.68 13.49 -13.26
N GLU A 95 20.22 12.87 -14.35
CA GLU A 95 19.50 13.57 -15.42
C GLU A 95 18.21 12.81 -15.74
N THR A 96 17.10 13.55 -15.74
CA THR A 96 15.75 12.99 -15.92
C THR A 96 14.94 13.68 -17.02
N ASN A 97 15.58 14.54 -17.83
CA ASN A 97 14.89 15.38 -18.82
C ASN A 97 14.22 14.55 -19.93
N ASP A 98 14.84 13.44 -20.32
CA ASP A 98 14.41 12.59 -21.42
C ASP A 98 14.21 11.12 -21.01
N THR A 99 14.03 10.86 -19.72
CA THR A 99 13.78 9.52 -19.18
C THR A 99 12.36 9.40 -18.61
N LYS A 100 11.83 8.18 -18.61
CA LYS A 100 10.54 7.89 -17.96
C LYS A 100 10.64 8.05 -16.43
N LEU A 101 9.52 8.41 -15.78
CA LEU A 101 9.43 8.44 -14.32
C LEU A 101 9.90 7.09 -13.71
N GLY A 102 10.77 7.18 -12.71
CA GLY A 102 11.41 6.02 -12.08
C GLY A 102 12.76 5.64 -12.71
N PHE A 103 13.16 6.29 -13.81
CA PHE A 103 14.46 6.11 -14.46
C PHE A 103 15.21 7.43 -14.55
N THR A 104 16.54 7.35 -14.71
CA THR A 104 17.45 8.49 -14.85
C THR A 104 18.70 8.07 -15.62
N LYS A 105 19.41 9.02 -16.23
CA LYS A 105 20.81 8.84 -16.66
C LYS A 105 21.73 9.33 -15.56
N LEU A 106 22.90 8.71 -15.44
CA LEU A 106 23.91 9.09 -14.46
C LEU A 106 25.11 9.71 -15.17
N LYS A 107 25.25 11.03 -15.05
CA LYS A 107 26.30 11.82 -15.70
C LYS A 107 27.53 11.96 -14.80
N LEU A 108 28.72 11.88 -15.38
CA LEU A 108 29.95 12.26 -14.69
C LEU A 108 29.95 13.78 -14.41
N TYR A 109 30.30 14.15 -13.19
CA TYR A 109 30.39 15.56 -12.80
C TYR A 109 31.54 16.28 -13.51
N ASN A 110 32.68 15.62 -13.70
CA ASN A 110 33.85 16.18 -14.36
C ASN A 110 34.62 15.13 -15.18
N GLU A 111 35.39 15.60 -16.16
CA GLU A 111 36.20 14.73 -17.03
C GLU A 111 37.36 14.05 -16.29
N THR A 112 37.85 14.63 -15.18
CA THR A 112 38.97 14.04 -14.41
C THR A 112 38.57 12.73 -13.71
N GLN A 113 37.28 12.47 -13.52
CA GLN A 113 36.76 11.19 -13.02
C GLN A 113 37.08 10.01 -13.93
N LYS A 114 37.31 10.21 -15.24
CA LYS A 114 37.75 9.16 -16.17
C LYS A 114 39.10 8.54 -15.80
N ASN A 115 39.90 9.21 -14.98
CA ASN A 115 41.19 8.69 -14.52
C ASN A 115 41.06 7.67 -13.38
N ILE A 116 39.86 7.46 -12.83
CA ILE A 116 39.62 6.46 -11.79
C ILE A 116 39.53 5.08 -12.44
N ILE A 117 40.22 4.11 -11.86
CA ILE A 117 40.32 2.74 -12.37
C ILE A 117 38.91 2.20 -12.63
N PHE A 118 38.74 1.55 -13.78
CA PHE A 118 37.52 0.91 -14.30
C PHE A 118 36.42 1.83 -14.85
N ILE A 119 36.34 3.12 -14.48
CA ILE A 119 35.28 4.03 -14.98
C ILE A 119 35.22 4.06 -16.51
N ASN A 120 36.38 4.05 -17.19
CA ASN A 120 36.44 4.08 -18.66
C ASN A 120 35.75 2.89 -19.33
N HIS A 121 35.53 1.77 -18.62
CA HIS A 121 34.81 0.61 -19.16
C HIS A 121 33.29 0.74 -18.98
N TRP A 122 32.81 1.70 -18.21
CA TRP A 122 31.39 1.82 -17.85
C TRP A 122 30.72 3.02 -18.53
N VAL A 123 31.46 3.82 -19.29
CA VAL A 123 31.00 5.12 -19.76
C VAL A 123 30.74 5.19 -21.25
N GLU A 124 29.75 5.99 -21.61
CA GLU A 124 29.47 6.38 -22.99
C GLU A 124 29.42 7.91 -23.08
N THR A 125 29.91 8.46 -24.18
CA THR A 125 29.91 9.92 -24.42
C THR A 125 28.84 10.28 -25.44
N LEU A 126 27.92 11.14 -25.05
CA LEU A 126 26.88 11.70 -25.91
C LEU A 126 27.11 13.20 -26.04
N GLY A 127 27.59 13.64 -27.20
CA GLY A 127 27.95 15.04 -27.43
C GLY A 127 29.13 15.46 -26.54
N GLN A 128 28.89 16.39 -25.60
CA GLN A 128 29.89 16.90 -24.66
C GLN A 128 29.81 16.27 -23.27
N GLU A 129 28.88 15.33 -23.08
CA GLU A 129 28.57 14.77 -21.77
C GLU A 129 28.92 13.29 -21.71
N THR A 130 29.41 12.86 -20.56
CA THR A 130 29.78 11.46 -20.32
C THR A 130 28.85 10.87 -19.28
N PHE A 131 28.23 9.74 -19.61
CA PHE A 131 27.28 9.03 -18.76
C PHE A 131 27.82 7.65 -18.36
N ILE A 132 27.45 7.17 -17.18
CA ILE A 132 27.63 5.76 -16.82
C ILE A 132 26.54 4.96 -17.53
N SER A 133 26.95 4.11 -18.46
CA SER A 133 26.11 3.14 -19.15
C SER A 133 25.76 1.99 -18.21
N SER A 134 24.46 1.76 -17.99
CA SER A 134 23.97 0.66 -17.16
C SER A 134 24.24 -0.70 -17.81
N LYS A 135 24.31 -0.75 -19.14
CA LYS A 135 24.72 -1.94 -19.87
C LYS A 135 26.21 -2.24 -19.71
N LEU A 136 27.09 -1.29 -20.04
CA LEU A 136 28.53 -1.51 -19.93
C LEU A 136 28.94 -1.82 -18.49
N PHE A 137 28.29 -1.19 -17.52
CA PHE A 137 28.49 -1.50 -16.10
C PHE A 137 28.17 -2.97 -15.77
N ARG A 138 27.02 -3.50 -16.23
CA ARG A 138 26.66 -4.92 -16.01
C ARG A 138 27.59 -5.87 -16.76
N GLU A 139 27.91 -5.58 -18.01
CA GLU A 139 28.81 -6.40 -18.83
C GLU A 139 30.22 -6.48 -18.22
N PHE A 140 30.71 -5.39 -17.64
CA PHE A 140 31.99 -5.37 -16.94
C PHE A 140 32.02 -6.25 -15.68
N LEU A 141 30.89 -6.35 -14.98
CA LEU A 141 30.77 -7.15 -13.75
C LEU A 141 30.51 -8.64 -14.01
N LEU A 142 30.32 -9.02 -15.28
CA LEU A 142 29.99 -10.39 -15.64
C LEU A 142 31.23 -11.28 -15.57
N PHE A 143 31.27 -12.19 -14.59
CA PHE A 143 32.25 -13.26 -14.55
C PHE A 143 31.82 -14.43 -15.45
N PRO A 144 32.76 -15.33 -15.83
CA PRO A 144 32.41 -16.54 -16.56
C PRO A 144 31.27 -17.31 -15.89
N ASP A 145 30.37 -17.86 -16.71
CA ASP A 145 29.20 -18.64 -16.30
C ASP A 145 28.08 -17.88 -15.58
N MET A 146 28.25 -16.58 -15.29
CA MET A 146 27.16 -15.74 -14.77
C MET A 146 26.19 -15.31 -15.88
N VAL A 147 24.95 -15.05 -15.50
CA VAL A 147 23.89 -14.57 -16.38
C VAL A 147 23.30 -13.27 -15.85
N ILE A 148 22.84 -12.43 -16.77
CA ILE A 148 22.13 -11.18 -16.46
C ILE A 148 20.63 -11.44 -16.56
N HIS A 149 19.88 -11.12 -15.50
CA HIS A 149 18.43 -11.22 -15.44
C HIS A 149 17.85 -9.95 -14.82
N GLY A 150 17.40 -9.04 -15.70
CA GLY A 150 17.01 -7.70 -15.28
C GLY A 150 18.22 -6.90 -14.75
N PRO A 151 18.14 -6.28 -13.55
CA PRO A 151 19.27 -5.58 -12.95
C PRO A 151 20.26 -6.50 -12.24
N CYS A 152 19.89 -7.78 -12.05
CA CYS A 152 20.65 -8.75 -11.27
C CYS A 152 21.69 -9.47 -12.13
N ILE A 153 22.74 -9.96 -11.48
CA ILE A 153 23.71 -10.89 -12.03
C ILE A 153 23.78 -12.07 -11.08
N SER A 154 23.60 -13.29 -11.57
CA SER A 154 23.70 -14.51 -10.76
C SER A 154 24.27 -15.69 -11.56
N LEU A 155 24.59 -16.78 -10.87
CA LEU A 155 24.90 -18.04 -11.54
C LEU A 155 23.58 -18.76 -11.94
N PRO A 156 23.55 -19.50 -13.06
CA PRO A 156 22.39 -20.29 -13.45
C PRO A 156 21.95 -21.26 -12.35
N GLY A 157 20.71 -21.12 -11.89
CA GLY A 157 20.15 -21.95 -10.82
C GLY A 157 20.59 -21.57 -9.40
N ASP A 158 21.30 -20.45 -9.25
CA ASP A 158 21.65 -19.89 -7.95
C ASP A 158 20.41 -19.32 -7.24
N LEU A 159 20.48 -19.27 -5.92
CA LEU A 159 19.49 -18.62 -5.08
C LEU A 159 19.88 -17.17 -4.76
N TYR A 160 21.05 -16.69 -5.18
CA TYR A 160 21.51 -15.33 -4.93
C TYR A 160 21.24 -14.43 -6.13
N ASP A 161 20.46 -13.37 -5.90
CA ASP A 161 20.22 -12.30 -6.86
C ASP A 161 20.98 -11.05 -6.42
N ASP A 162 22.20 -10.90 -6.95
CA ASP A 162 23.08 -9.77 -6.64
C ASP A 162 22.83 -8.61 -7.61
N VAL A 163 22.60 -7.42 -7.06
CA VAL A 163 22.47 -6.17 -7.81
C VAL A 163 23.54 -5.18 -7.39
N SER A 164 24.51 -4.95 -8.27
CA SER A 164 25.48 -3.85 -8.11
C SER A 164 24.83 -2.51 -8.39
N CYS A 165 24.94 -1.55 -7.45
CA CYS A 165 24.18 -0.30 -7.53
C CYS A 165 24.91 0.91 -6.94
N PHE A 166 24.36 2.10 -7.20
CA PHE A 166 24.80 3.35 -6.60
C PHE A 166 23.74 3.90 -5.65
N ARG A 167 24.14 4.85 -4.79
CA ARG A 167 23.25 5.48 -3.82
C ARG A 167 23.29 7.00 -3.93
N SER A 168 22.14 7.63 -3.70
CA SER A 168 22.03 9.01 -3.25
C SER A 168 21.67 9.02 -1.77
N LYS A 169 22.32 9.87 -0.96
CA LYS A 169 21.90 10.13 0.43
C LYS A 169 20.79 11.19 0.50
N GLN A 170 20.41 11.77 -0.64
CA GLN A 170 19.33 12.73 -0.76
C GLN A 170 18.05 12.01 -1.16
N TRP A 171 16.94 12.42 -0.57
CA TRP A 171 15.63 12.04 -1.09
C TRP A 171 15.34 12.84 -2.36
N ILE A 172 15.01 12.14 -3.44
CA ILE A 172 14.82 12.76 -4.75
C ILE A 172 13.54 13.59 -4.81
N THR A 173 13.58 14.67 -5.60
CA THR A 173 12.49 15.63 -5.72
C THR A 173 11.21 14.98 -6.24
N SER A 174 11.33 14.06 -7.20
CA SER A 174 10.20 13.31 -7.77
C SER A 174 9.44 12.44 -6.75
N ALA A 175 10.05 12.13 -5.59
CA ALA A 175 9.45 11.35 -4.52
C ALA A 175 9.04 12.20 -3.30
N GLN A 176 9.14 13.53 -3.34
CA GLN A 176 8.84 14.39 -2.17
C GLN A 176 7.42 14.23 -1.64
N GLN A 177 6.44 14.00 -2.53
CA GLN A 177 5.05 13.78 -2.12
C GLN A 177 4.89 12.59 -1.16
N TRP A 178 5.82 11.62 -1.19
CA TRP A 178 5.79 10.51 -0.24
C TRP A 178 6.02 10.99 1.20
N ILE A 179 6.84 12.03 1.42
CA ILE A 179 7.11 12.55 2.76
C ILE A 179 5.83 13.12 3.37
N TYR A 180 5.13 13.98 2.62
CA TYR A 180 4.00 14.77 3.12
C TYR A 180 2.63 14.12 2.93
N ARG A 181 2.57 12.90 2.37
CA ARG A 181 1.31 12.17 2.19
C ARG A 181 0.55 12.06 3.53
N PRO A 182 -0.75 12.43 3.58
CA PRO A 182 -1.58 12.22 4.77
C PRO A 182 -1.66 10.74 5.15
N ARG A 183 -1.43 10.43 6.42
CA ARG A 183 -1.44 9.07 6.98
C ARG A 183 -2.11 9.10 8.35
N SER A 184 -2.86 8.04 8.67
CA SER A 184 -3.58 7.97 9.94
C SER A 184 -2.70 7.46 11.09
N ILE A 185 -1.91 6.40 10.88
CA ILE A 185 -1.20 5.69 11.98
C ILE A 185 0.21 5.22 11.60
N TRP A 186 0.44 4.78 10.36
CA TRP A 186 1.70 4.17 9.92
C TRP A 186 2.12 4.65 8.51
N PRO A 187 3.43 4.77 8.23
CA PRO A 187 4.56 4.79 9.16
C PRO A 187 4.56 6.03 10.07
N ASP A 188 5.18 5.94 11.24
CA ASP A 188 5.38 7.10 12.11
C ASP A 188 6.42 8.07 11.53
N ASN A 189 6.45 9.31 12.06
CA ASN A 189 7.36 10.33 11.58
C ASN A 189 8.84 9.98 11.74
N LYS A 190 9.22 9.21 12.77
CA LYS A 190 10.62 8.81 12.99
C LYS A 190 11.06 7.84 11.90
N LEU A 191 10.21 6.88 11.55
CA LEU A 191 10.43 5.95 10.46
C LEU A 191 10.49 6.66 9.11
N VAL A 192 9.58 7.62 8.85
CA VAL A 192 9.65 8.47 7.64
C VAL A 192 10.98 9.22 7.56
N THR A 193 11.41 9.86 8.66
CA THR A 193 12.70 10.55 8.70
C THR A 193 13.87 9.60 8.44
N SER A 194 13.88 8.40 9.04
CA SER A 194 14.94 7.41 8.82
C SER A 194 15.01 6.97 7.36
N ILE A 195 13.87 6.73 6.72
CA ILE A 195 13.78 6.37 5.30
C ILE A 195 14.33 7.50 4.42
N VAL A 196 13.90 8.73 4.67
CA VAL A 196 14.35 9.92 3.90
C VAL A 196 15.86 10.15 4.06
N GLN A 197 16.39 9.98 5.27
CA GLN A 197 17.82 10.13 5.56
C GLN A 197 18.69 9.07 4.89
N TYR A 198 18.14 7.88 4.64
CA TYR A 198 18.86 6.86 3.90
C TYR A 198 19.05 7.24 2.42
N GLY A 199 18.04 7.90 1.84
CA GLY A 199 17.99 8.30 0.44
C GLY A 199 17.48 7.19 -0.47
N VAL A 200 18.03 7.11 -1.68
CA VAL A 200 17.56 6.18 -2.73
C VAL A 200 18.72 5.45 -3.42
N LEU A 201 18.41 4.32 -4.06
CA LEU A 201 19.38 3.49 -4.79
C LEU A 201 19.14 3.60 -6.30
N PHE A 202 20.17 3.29 -7.10
CA PHE A 202 20.13 3.31 -8.57
C PHE A 202 20.66 1.98 -9.10
N VAL A 203 19.78 1.19 -9.71
CA VAL A 203 20.09 -0.15 -10.22
C VAL A 203 20.23 -0.14 -11.75
N PRO A 204 21.13 -0.96 -12.33
CA PRO A 204 21.54 -0.84 -13.73
C PRO A 204 20.53 -1.53 -14.68
N ILE A 205 19.36 -0.92 -14.85
CA ILE A 205 18.38 -1.37 -15.83
C ILE A 205 17.63 -0.16 -16.39
N GLY A 206 17.56 -0.06 -17.71
CA GLY A 206 16.83 0.99 -18.40
C GLY A 206 15.35 0.69 -18.57
N CYS A 207 14.58 1.71 -18.94
CA CYS A 207 13.20 1.51 -19.32
C CYS A 207 13.15 0.77 -20.66
N LYS A 208 12.53 -0.41 -20.68
CA LYS A 208 12.26 -1.14 -21.93
C LYS A 208 11.62 -0.19 -22.93
N SER A 209 12.12 -0.23 -24.17
CA SER A 209 11.70 0.63 -25.29
C SER A 209 12.13 2.09 -25.23
N SER A 210 13.03 2.46 -24.31
CA SER A 210 13.71 3.76 -24.39
C SER A 210 14.79 3.74 -25.47
N GLN A 211 14.98 4.86 -26.16
CA GLN A 211 16.09 5.01 -27.11
C GLN A 211 17.45 5.04 -26.41
N SER A 212 17.47 5.37 -25.12
CA SER A 212 18.65 5.39 -24.26
C SER A 212 18.61 4.33 -23.17
N GLU A 213 17.95 3.19 -23.42
CA GLU A 213 17.81 2.09 -22.45
C GLU A 213 19.15 1.68 -21.82
N ASP A 214 20.22 1.59 -22.63
CA ASP A 214 21.56 1.19 -22.18
C ASP A 214 22.24 2.22 -21.24
N LEU A 215 21.77 3.47 -21.21
CA LEU A 215 22.28 4.55 -20.35
C LEU A 215 21.41 4.83 -19.13
N GLU A 216 20.23 4.22 -19.08
CA GLU A 216 19.27 4.48 -18.03
C GLU A 216 19.48 3.56 -16.83
N TRP A 217 19.23 4.13 -15.66
CA TRP A 217 19.27 3.51 -14.35
C TRP A 217 17.90 3.63 -13.71
N ARG A 218 17.44 2.56 -13.07
CA ARG A 218 16.16 2.56 -12.35
C ARG A 218 16.39 3.01 -10.91
N ILE A 219 15.56 3.94 -10.45
CA ILE A 219 15.52 4.36 -9.06
C ILE A 219 14.87 3.24 -8.25
N SER A 220 15.52 2.82 -7.16
CA SER A 220 15.07 1.77 -6.26
C SER A 220 14.88 2.29 -4.83
N PHE A 221 13.78 1.87 -4.22
CA PHE A 221 13.40 2.17 -2.84
C PHE A 221 13.50 0.94 -1.93
N SER A 222 14.25 -0.10 -2.31
CA SER A 222 14.30 -1.37 -1.55
C SER A 222 14.71 -1.22 -0.09
N MET A 223 15.54 -0.23 0.26
CA MET A 223 15.82 0.05 1.66
C MET A 223 14.60 0.64 2.41
N ALA A 224 13.85 1.53 1.76
CA ALA A 224 12.62 2.07 2.33
C ALA A 224 11.59 0.94 2.54
N GLU A 225 11.42 0.07 1.55
CA GLU A 225 10.56 -1.12 1.62
C GLU A 225 10.98 -2.02 2.79
N LYS A 226 12.27 -2.35 2.90
CA LYS A 226 12.82 -3.13 4.02
C LYS A 226 12.50 -2.48 5.36
N GLN A 227 12.75 -1.18 5.54
CA GLN A 227 12.47 -0.48 6.80
C GLN A 227 10.98 -0.49 7.15
N LEU A 228 10.09 -0.36 6.16
CA LEU A 228 8.65 -0.47 6.34
C LEU A 228 8.26 -1.88 6.83
N ILE A 229 8.74 -2.95 6.20
CA ILE A 229 8.45 -4.34 6.62
C ILE A 229 9.05 -4.65 8.01
N TYR A 230 10.21 -4.08 8.33
CA TYR A 230 10.82 -4.24 9.65
C TYR A 230 10.03 -3.55 10.76
N SER A 231 9.22 -2.54 10.43
CA SER A 231 8.36 -1.85 11.39
C SER A 231 7.01 -2.53 11.64
N PHE A 232 6.69 -3.61 10.91
CA PHE A 232 5.47 -4.37 11.13
C PHE A 232 5.46 -5.01 12.52
N THR A 233 4.29 -4.99 13.16
CA THR A 233 4.02 -5.91 14.26
C THR A 233 4.07 -7.35 13.76
N HIS A 234 4.28 -8.32 14.66
CA HIS A 234 4.30 -9.72 14.27
C HIS A 234 3.02 -10.13 13.52
N THR A 235 1.84 -9.70 14.01
CA THR A 235 0.56 -9.95 13.34
C THR A 235 0.50 -9.37 11.91
N GLN A 236 0.96 -8.14 11.70
CA GLN A 236 1.00 -7.54 10.35
C GLN A 236 1.92 -8.34 9.42
N LEU A 237 3.06 -8.80 9.93
CA LEU A 237 3.97 -9.63 9.17
C LEU A 237 3.38 -11.02 8.84
N LEU A 238 2.69 -11.66 9.79
CA LEU A 238 1.99 -12.92 9.54
C LEU A 238 0.93 -12.76 8.44
N CYS A 239 0.14 -11.67 8.47
CA CYS A 239 -0.83 -11.36 7.42
C CYS A 239 -0.14 -11.16 6.06
N TYR A 240 0.95 -10.41 6.01
CA TYR A 240 1.72 -10.19 4.79
C TYR A 240 2.31 -11.50 4.23
N GLY A 241 2.89 -12.34 5.09
CA GLY A 241 3.42 -13.65 4.70
C GLY A 241 2.32 -14.61 4.24
N LEU A 242 1.14 -14.59 4.88
CA LEU A 242 -0.01 -15.38 4.46
C LEU A 242 -0.48 -14.99 3.05
N LEU A 243 -0.56 -13.69 2.76
CA LEU A 243 -0.89 -13.20 1.42
C LEU A 243 0.16 -13.63 0.38
N LYS A 244 1.46 -13.53 0.70
CA LYS A 244 2.54 -14.06 -0.15
C LYS A 244 2.36 -15.55 -0.43
N ILE A 245 2.06 -16.35 0.59
CA ILE A 245 1.82 -17.79 0.45
C ILE A 245 0.64 -18.05 -0.50
N LEU A 246 -0.49 -17.37 -0.31
CA LEU A 246 -1.68 -17.55 -1.15
C LEU A 246 -1.45 -17.19 -2.63
N ILE A 247 -0.62 -16.17 -2.90
CA ILE A 247 -0.26 -15.75 -4.26
C ILE A 247 0.74 -16.73 -4.89
N MET A 248 1.74 -17.18 -4.12
CA MET A 248 2.79 -18.07 -4.61
C MET A 248 2.36 -19.54 -4.68
N SER A 249 1.34 -19.94 -3.92
CA SER A 249 0.88 -21.33 -3.86
C SER A 249 0.17 -21.71 -5.16
N THR A 250 0.95 -22.19 -6.12
CA THR A 250 0.48 -23.03 -7.23
C THR A 250 0.11 -24.45 -6.77
N LYS A 251 0.19 -24.75 -5.46
CA LYS A 251 0.03 -26.09 -4.88
C LYS A 251 -1.21 -26.20 -4.00
N GLU A 252 -1.99 -27.23 -4.29
CA GLU A 252 -3.28 -27.52 -3.67
C GLU A 252 -3.18 -27.75 -2.15
N GLU A 253 -2.15 -28.40 -1.61
CA GLU A 253 -2.17 -28.90 -0.22
C GLU A 253 -2.00 -27.83 0.89
N LEU A 254 -1.02 -26.91 0.76
CA LEU A 254 -0.86 -25.79 1.69
C LEU A 254 -2.04 -24.81 1.57
N SER A 255 -2.49 -24.57 0.34
CA SER A 255 -3.70 -23.80 0.04
C SER A 255 -4.93 -24.46 0.67
N LEU A 256 -5.05 -25.79 0.61
CA LEU A 256 -6.17 -26.56 1.14
C LEU A 256 -6.22 -26.54 2.66
N THR A 257 -5.09 -26.70 3.35
CA THR A 257 -5.08 -26.62 4.83
C THR A 257 -5.42 -25.21 5.31
N LEU A 258 -4.88 -24.17 4.67
CA LEU A 258 -5.25 -22.78 4.95
C LEU A 258 -6.73 -22.55 4.66
N TYR A 259 -7.23 -23.03 3.53
CA TYR A 259 -8.64 -22.98 3.14
C TYR A 259 -9.53 -23.67 4.19
N HIS A 260 -9.14 -24.83 4.70
CA HIS A 260 -9.88 -25.53 5.75
C HIS A 260 -9.95 -24.73 7.05
N TYR A 261 -8.85 -24.13 7.50
CA TYR A 261 -8.88 -23.27 8.68
C TYR A 261 -9.77 -22.05 8.45
N LEU A 262 -9.60 -21.34 7.33
CA LEU A 262 -10.41 -20.17 6.99
C LEU A 262 -11.90 -20.53 6.85
N SER A 263 -12.22 -21.65 6.21
CA SER A 263 -13.59 -22.16 6.08
C SER A 263 -14.21 -22.53 7.43
N ARG A 264 -13.42 -23.00 8.39
CA ARG A 264 -13.91 -23.29 9.75
C ARG A 264 -14.09 -22.03 10.60
N ILE A 265 -13.26 -21.00 10.39
CA ILE A 265 -13.31 -19.74 11.12
C ILE A 265 -14.42 -18.85 10.54
N ILE A 266 -14.37 -18.58 9.23
CA ILE A 266 -15.28 -17.67 8.53
C ILE A 266 -16.59 -18.39 8.16
N GLY A 267 -16.49 -19.64 7.69
CA GLY A 267 -17.60 -20.43 7.14
C GLY A 267 -17.28 -20.98 5.75
N ALA A 268 -17.82 -22.15 5.42
CA ALA A 268 -17.82 -22.66 4.04
C ALA A 268 -18.67 -21.75 3.13
N GLU A 269 -18.43 -21.81 1.82
CA GLU A 269 -19.06 -20.89 0.85
C GLU A 269 -20.60 -20.92 0.92
N ASP A 270 -21.18 -22.10 1.08
CA ASP A 270 -22.62 -22.31 1.24
C ASP A 270 -23.17 -21.74 2.56
N ILE A 271 -22.41 -21.86 3.65
CA ILE A 271 -22.75 -21.26 4.95
C ILE A 271 -22.70 -19.73 4.86
N VAL A 272 -21.64 -19.18 4.28
CA VAL A 272 -21.47 -17.73 4.09
C VAL A 272 -22.61 -17.19 3.21
N LYS A 273 -22.92 -17.86 2.09
CA LYS A 273 -24.04 -17.49 1.22
C LYS A 273 -25.39 -17.61 1.94
N THR A 274 -25.58 -18.63 2.75
CA THR A 274 -26.79 -18.78 3.58
C THR A 274 -26.97 -17.59 4.51
N ARG A 275 -25.92 -17.20 5.24
CA ARG A 275 -25.96 -16.01 6.13
C ARG A 275 -26.28 -14.74 5.34
N GLN A 276 -25.60 -14.50 4.23
CA GLN A 276 -25.89 -13.36 3.35
C GLN A 276 -27.34 -13.36 2.86
N ASN A 277 -27.86 -14.52 2.47
CA ASN A 277 -29.24 -14.66 2.01
C ASN A 277 -30.25 -14.43 3.15
N THR A 278 -29.94 -14.82 4.38
CA THR A 278 -30.77 -14.49 5.55
C THR A 278 -30.93 -12.98 5.70
N PHE A 279 -29.86 -12.21 5.58
CA PHE A 279 -29.94 -10.74 5.62
C PHE A 279 -30.68 -10.15 4.42
N LYS A 280 -30.51 -10.71 3.21
CA LYS A 280 -31.30 -10.28 2.03
C LYS A 280 -32.80 -10.53 2.22
N VAL A 281 -33.18 -11.66 2.80
CA VAL A 281 -34.60 -11.95 3.11
C VAL A 281 -35.10 -11.02 4.21
N MET A 282 -34.29 -10.75 5.24
CA MET A 282 -34.63 -9.79 6.29
C MET A 282 -34.87 -8.40 5.71
N ASP A 283 -33.98 -7.92 4.84
CA ASP A 283 -34.15 -6.65 4.12
C ASP A 283 -35.45 -6.68 3.30
N PHE A 284 -35.71 -7.75 2.54
CA PHE A 284 -36.95 -7.89 1.77
C PHE A 284 -38.21 -7.79 2.64
N VAL A 285 -38.27 -8.51 3.77
CA VAL A 285 -39.42 -8.51 4.69
C VAL A 285 -39.58 -7.14 5.36
N MET A 286 -38.48 -6.53 5.80
CA MET A 286 -38.51 -5.21 6.45
C MET A 286 -38.91 -4.09 5.48
N ASN A 287 -38.72 -4.31 4.18
CA ASN A 287 -39.06 -3.38 3.11
C ASN A 287 -40.54 -3.43 2.68
N ASP A 288 -41.40 -4.20 3.35
CA ASP A 288 -42.85 -4.29 3.09
C ASP A 288 -43.65 -3.07 3.61
N ASN A 289 -42.99 -2.07 4.22
CA ASN A 289 -43.60 -0.81 4.65
C ASN A 289 -43.56 0.29 3.58
N ASP A 290 -44.64 1.08 3.52
CA ASP A 290 -44.79 2.26 2.66
C ASP A 290 -43.98 3.46 3.20
N GLY A 291 -42.74 3.62 2.71
CA GLY A 291 -41.99 4.88 2.87
C GLY A 291 -40.47 4.75 2.99
N PHE A 292 -39.98 3.63 3.55
CA PHE A 292 -38.56 3.40 3.83
C PHE A 292 -38.05 2.11 3.20
N THR A 293 -36.78 2.10 2.82
CA THR A 293 -36.00 0.92 2.46
C THR A 293 -34.88 0.76 3.47
N PHE A 294 -34.75 -0.41 4.08
CA PHE A 294 -33.64 -0.82 4.90
C PHE A 294 -32.65 -1.62 4.06
N ILE A 295 -31.37 -1.34 4.26
CA ILE A 295 -30.26 -2.07 3.65
C ILE A 295 -29.33 -2.52 4.78
N SER A 296 -29.14 -3.83 4.89
CA SER A 296 -28.20 -4.41 5.85
C SER A 296 -26.75 -4.34 5.32
N SER A 297 -25.82 -3.94 6.18
CA SER A 297 -24.37 -3.97 5.90
C SER A 297 -23.59 -4.37 7.16
N GLY A 298 -22.27 -4.41 7.08
CA GLY A 298 -21.41 -4.85 8.18
C GLY A 298 -21.08 -6.35 8.11
N SER A 299 -20.13 -6.76 8.92
CA SER A 299 -19.49 -8.08 8.83
C SER A 299 -20.49 -9.24 8.86
N LYS A 300 -21.51 -9.19 9.72
CA LYS A 300 -22.55 -10.22 9.79
C LYS A 300 -23.40 -10.30 8.53
N ALA A 301 -23.80 -9.15 7.97
CA ALA A 301 -24.57 -9.08 6.73
C ALA A 301 -23.77 -9.59 5.52
N GLU A 302 -22.46 -9.38 5.55
CA GLU A 302 -21.50 -9.88 4.56
C GLU A 302 -21.19 -11.38 4.74
N GLY A 303 -21.74 -12.03 5.77
CA GLY A 303 -21.61 -13.46 6.05
C GLY A 303 -20.42 -13.84 6.94
N ILE A 304 -19.70 -12.84 7.45
CA ILE A 304 -18.57 -12.98 8.38
C ILE A 304 -19.09 -12.80 9.81
N ASP A 305 -19.45 -13.91 10.43
CA ASP A 305 -19.98 -13.93 11.80
C ASP A 305 -18.88 -14.35 12.79
N LEU A 306 -18.00 -13.40 13.11
CA LEU A 306 -16.93 -13.56 14.10
C LEU A 306 -17.26 -12.75 15.35
N LYS A 307 -16.62 -13.06 16.49
CA LYS A 307 -16.78 -12.24 17.69
C LYS A 307 -16.38 -10.79 17.42
N GLY A 308 -17.23 -9.85 17.85
CA GLY A 308 -17.07 -8.43 17.57
C GLY A 308 -17.66 -8.02 16.22
N GLY A 309 -18.21 -8.96 15.46
CA GLY A 309 -18.94 -8.68 14.24
C GLY A 309 -20.18 -7.84 14.50
N ASP A 310 -20.34 -6.82 13.68
CA ASP A 310 -21.43 -5.87 13.63
C ASP A 310 -22.41 -6.22 12.51
N PHE A 311 -23.59 -5.63 12.62
CA PHE A 311 -24.51 -5.51 11.51
C PHE A 311 -25.11 -4.12 11.60
N ASP A 312 -24.97 -3.39 10.51
CA ASP A 312 -25.49 -2.05 10.36
C ASP A 312 -26.76 -2.08 9.53
N ARG A 313 -27.65 -1.13 9.81
CA ARG A 313 -28.83 -0.87 8.98
C ARG A 313 -28.78 0.55 8.46
N MET A 314 -28.79 0.68 7.14
CA MET A 314 -29.01 1.95 6.48
C MET A 314 -30.50 2.12 6.20
N ILE A 315 -31.05 3.27 6.59
CA ILE A 315 -32.43 3.68 6.29
C ILE A 315 -32.41 4.61 5.08
N VAL A 316 -33.14 4.25 4.03
CA VAL A 316 -33.25 5.00 2.77
C VAL A 316 -34.71 5.40 2.56
N LEU A 317 -34.97 6.68 2.28
CA LEU A 317 -36.31 7.17 1.99
C LEU A 317 -36.71 6.82 0.56
N LYS A 318 -37.69 5.92 0.37
CA LYS A 318 -38.13 5.44 -0.96
C LYS A 318 -38.60 6.56 -1.90
N MET A 319 -39.15 7.63 -1.33
CA MET A 319 -39.73 8.75 -2.07
C MET A 319 -38.75 9.91 -2.31
N VAL A 320 -37.51 9.81 -1.84
CA VAL A 320 -36.51 10.89 -1.95
C VAL A 320 -35.36 10.43 -2.83
N HIS A 321 -35.01 11.25 -3.82
CA HIS A 321 -33.88 11.01 -4.71
C HIS A 321 -32.93 12.19 -4.70
N VAL A 322 -31.63 11.89 -4.62
CA VAL A 322 -30.56 12.89 -4.64
C VAL A 322 -29.92 12.88 -6.03
N TYR A 323 -29.79 14.04 -6.66
CA TYR A 323 -29.20 14.24 -7.98
C TYR A 323 -28.10 15.29 -7.94
N GLU A 324 -27.08 15.10 -8.75
CA GLU A 324 -26.02 16.09 -8.94
C GLU A 324 -26.52 17.33 -9.69
N SER A 325 -27.42 17.13 -10.66
CA SER A 325 -28.03 18.21 -11.44
C SER A 325 -29.47 17.89 -11.77
N ILE A 326 -30.28 18.95 -11.81
CA ILE A 326 -31.68 18.95 -12.22
C ILE A 326 -31.92 18.30 -13.60
N HIS A 327 -30.92 18.32 -14.48
CA HIS A 327 -31.02 17.75 -15.83
C HIS A 327 -31.22 16.23 -15.81
N TYR A 328 -30.87 15.56 -14.69
CA TYR A 328 -31.04 14.13 -14.50
C TYR A 328 -32.35 13.75 -13.79
N ALA A 329 -33.11 14.73 -13.30
CA ALA A 329 -34.40 14.52 -12.64
C ALA A 329 -35.47 14.24 -13.71
N THR A 330 -35.62 12.99 -14.13
CA THR A 330 -36.66 12.58 -15.07
C THR A 330 -37.94 12.16 -14.32
N TYR A 331 -39.04 12.86 -14.64
CA TYR A 331 -40.46 12.57 -14.39
C TYR A 331 -40.81 11.42 -13.42
N ALA A 332 -41.07 11.78 -12.16
CA ALA A 332 -41.97 11.03 -11.28
C ALA A 332 -42.75 12.03 -10.41
N ALA A 333 -44.07 12.16 -10.65
CA ALA A 333 -44.93 13.20 -10.07
C ALA A 333 -45.10 13.18 -8.53
N ASN A 334 -44.50 12.20 -7.83
CA ASN A 334 -44.66 11.98 -6.39
C ASN A 334 -43.31 11.76 -5.65
N ARG A 335 -42.20 12.27 -6.18
CA ARG A 335 -40.86 12.08 -5.58
C ARG A 335 -40.20 13.42 -5.26
N ILE A 336 -39.49 13.49 -4.13
CA ILE A 336 -38.73 14.67 -3.71
C ILE A 336 -37.32 14.58 -4.28
N PHE A 337 -36.88 15.67 -4.92
CA PHE A 337 -35.56 15.80 -5.51
C PHE A 337 -34.67 16.64 -4.59
N ILE A 338 -33.44 16.20 -4.38
CA ILE A 338 -32.42 16.93 -3.63
C ILE A 338 -31.22 17.17 -4.55
N LEU A 339 -30.77 18.41 -4.66
CA LEU A 339 -29.59 18.79 -5.42
C LEU A 339 -28.34 18.81 -4.52
N LEU A 340 -27.23 18.33 -5.06
CA LEU A 340 -25.92 18.46 -4.44
C LEU A 340 -25.43 19.92 -4.55
N ASP A 341 -25.13 20.53 -3.40
CA ASP A 341 -24.39 21.81 -3.33
C ASP A 341 -22.98 21.50 -2.82
N HIS A 342 -21.98 21.78 -3.65
CA HIS A 342 -20.62 21.25 -3.50
C HIS A 342 -19.96 21.76 -2.23
N THR A 343 -19.35 20.84 -1.46
CA THR A 343 -18.53 21.15 -0.29
C THR A 343 -17.20 20.38 -0.41
N PRO A 344 -16.29 20.37 0.60
CA PRO A 344 -15.02 19.65 0.50
C PRO A 344 -15.19 18.18 0.11
N SER A 345 -14.15 17.58 -0.48
CA SER A 345 -14.15 16.19 -0.93
C SER A 345 -14.70 15.24 0.16
N GLY A 346 -15.69 14.41 -0.21
CA GLY A 346 -16.37 13.49 0.69
C GLY A 346 -17.62 14.05 1.39
N PHE A 347 -17.93 15.34 1.23
CA PHE A 347 -19.11 15.97 1.82
C PHE A 347 -19.93 16.72 0.76
N THR A 348 -21.20 16.95 1.07
CA THR A 348 -22.10 17.77 0.24
C THR A 348 -23.22 18.34 1.09
N LYS A 349 -23.86 19.42 0.63
CA LYS A 349 -25.13 19.89 1.16
C LYS A 349 -26.26 19.36 0.28
N LEU A 350 -27.34 18.98 0.95
CA LEU A 350 -28.55 18.48 0.31
C LEU A 350 -29.57 19.62 0.21
N LYS A 351 -29.66 20.25 -0.96
CA LYS A 351 -30.61 21.34 -1.24
C LYS A 351 -31.95 20.77 -1.70
N LEU A 352 -33.05 21.20 -1.11
CA LEU A 352 -34.38 20.83 -1.56
C LEU A 352 -34.71 21.51 -2.90
N TYR A 353 -35.20 20.72 -3.85
CA TYR A 353 -35.66 21.21 -5.14
C TYR A 353 -37.18 21.42 -5.12
N ASP A 354 -37.60 22.59 -5.59
CA ASP A 354 -38.96 23.16 -5.48
C ASP A 354 -39.44 23.39 -4.03
N ASN A 355 -40.11 24.52 -3.78
CA ASN A 355 -40.68 24.92 -2.48
C ASN A 355 -41.84 23.99 -2.01
N LEU A 356 -41.85 22.72 -2.40
CA LEU A 356 -42.81 21.69 -1.99
C LEU A 356 -42.69 21.47 -0.48
N PRO A 357 -43.63 21.98 0.33
CA PRO A 357 -43.63 21.71 1.75
C PRO A 357 -44.24 20.32 1.97
N LYS A 358 -43.50 19.47 2.70
CA LYS A 358 -44.08 18.67 3.79
C LYS A 358 -45.01 17.50 3.44
N CYS A 359 -44.96 16.92 2.24
CA CYS A 359 -45.67 15.64 2.02
C CYS A 359 -45.03 14.49 2.83
N ILE A 360 -43.74 14.60 3.16
CA ILE A 360 -43.01 13.64 3.98
C ILE A 360 -42.62 14.33 5.31
N PRO A 361 -43.23 13.94 6.45
CA PRO A 361 -43.00 14.56 7.75
C PRO A 361 -41.52 14.67 8.15
N VAL A 362 -40.70 13.65 7.85
CA VAL A 362 -39.27 13.65 8.16
C VAL A 362 -38.52 14.78 7.43
N ILE A 363 -38.76 14.98 6.13
CA ILE A 363 -38.07 16.03 5.36
C ILE A 363 -38.45 17.41 5.89
N GLY A 364 -39.74 17.63 6.20
CA GLY A 364 -40.21 18.90 6.75
C GLY A 364 -39.57 19.25 8.10
N GLN A 365 -39.42 18.28 9.00
CA GLN A 365 -38.81 18.49 10.32
C GLN A 365 -37.29 18.64 10.27
N CYS A 366 -36.65 18.09 9.25
CA CYS A 366 -35.20 18.13 9.09
C CYS A 366 -34.69 19.28 8.21
N SER A 367 -35.59 20.09 7.65
CA SER A 367 -35.24 21.19 6.75
C SER A 367 -34.81 22.46 7.49
N GLN A 368 -33.80 23.14 6.97
CA GLN A 368 -33.35 24.46 7.45
C GLN A 368 -33.19 25.43 6.29
N THR A 369 -33.71 26.64 6.46
CA THR A 369 -33.58 27.72 5.45
C THR A 369 -32.33 28.55 5.73
N LEU A 370 -31.48 28.69 4.71
CA LEU A 370 -30.27 29.53 4.72
C LEU A 370 -30.38 30.50 3.55
N GLY A 371 -30.71 31.77 3.84
CA GLY A 371 -30.99 32.76 2.80
C GLY A 371 -32.32 32.48 2.10
N GLN A 372 -32.29 32.35 0.77
CA GLN A 372 -33.47 32.03 -0.06
C GLN A 372 -33.65 30.53 -0.30
N GLU A 373 -32.75 29.70 0.23
CA GLU A 373 -32.64 28.29 -0.11
C GLU A 373 -32.88 27.40 1.10
N THR A 374 -33.48 26.23 0.87
CA THR A 374 -33.76 25.24 1.93
C THR A 374 -32.88 24.01 1.77
N TYR A 375 -32.26 23.57 2.86
CA TYR A 375 -31.37 22.42 2.92
C TYR A 375 -31.85 21.39 3.94
N ILE A 376 -31.47 20.13 3.77
CA ILE A 376 -31.66 19.10 4.78
C ILE A 376 -30.51 19.16 5.78
N SER A 377 -30.83 19.39 7.04
CA SER A 377 -29.88 19.33 8.14
C SER A 377 -29.57 17.88 8.48
N SER A 378 -28.32 17.46 8.28
CA SER A 378 -27.88 16.10 8.65
C SER A 378 -28.00 15.84 10.16
N LYS A 379 -27.90 16.90 10.99
CA LYS A 379 -28.09 16.80 12.45
C LYS A 379 -29.54 16.49 12.78
N LEU A 380 -30.48 17.30 12.30
CA LEU A 380 -31.91 17.09 12.54
C LEU A 380 -32.39 15.76 11.96
N PHE A 381 -31.84 15.37 10.80
CA PHE A 381 -32.15 14.08 10.18
C PHE A 381 -31.73 12.89 11.06
N ARG A 382 -30.55 12.93 11.67
CA ARG A 382 -30.16 11.90 12.64
C ARG A 382 -31.09 11.94 13.85
N GLU A 383 -31.29 13.11 14.45
CA GLU A 383 -32.15 13.35 15.63
C GLU A 383 -33.58 12.85 15.44
N TYR A 384 -34.14 12.94 14.24
CA TYR A 384 -35.50 12.46 13.94
C TYR A 384 -35.69 10.96 14.18
N PHE A 385 -34.66 10.14 13.95
CA PHE A 385 -34.72 8.68 14.12
C PHE A 385 -34.20 8.19 15.46
N LEU A 386 -33.72 9.07 16.35
CA LEU A 386 -33.27 8.67 17.68
C LEU A 386 -34.45 8.31 18.57
N SER A 387 -34.46 7.07 19.06
CA SER A 387 -35.23 6.70 20.25
C SER A 387 -34.54 7.21 21.52
N GLU A 388 -35.30 7.41 22.60
CA GLU A 388 -34.82 7.97 23.89
C GLU A 388 -33.61 7.22 24.47
N ASP A 389 -33.45 5.94 24.15
CA ASP A 389 -32.37 5.09 24.69
C ASP A 389 -31.14 4.98 23.78
N MET A 390 -31.11 5.56 22.59
CA MET A 390 -29.99 5.40 21.65
C MET A 390 -28.89 6.46 21.82
N ILE A 391 -27.64 6.05 21.60
CA ILE A 391 -26.46 6.93 21.54
C ILE A 391 -25.99 7.14 20.10
N ILE A 392 -25.48 8.34 19.81
CA ILE A 392 -24.97 8.71 18.48
C ILE A 392 -23.45 8.54 18.46
N HIS A 393 -22.92 7.85 17.46
CA HIS A 393 -21.48 7.78 17.18
C HIS A 393 -21.23 7.91 15.67
N GLY A 394 -20.65 9.05 15.26
CA GLY A 394 -20.46 9.36 13.84
C GLY A 394 -21.81 9.44 13.09
N PRO A 395 -21.97 8.73 11.95
CA PRO A 395 -23.24 8.66 11.22
C PRO A 395 -24.25 7.66 11.81
N CYS A 396 -23.84 6.84 12.80
CA CYS A 396 -24.61 5.71 13.30
C CYS A 396 -25.28 6.01 14.66
N GLN A 397 -26.24 5.15 15.00
CA GLN A 397 -26.97 5.14 16.27
C GLN A 397 -27.03 3.71 16.80
N SER A 398 -26.84 3.53 18.09
CA SER A 398 -26.81 2.21 18.74
C SER A 398 -27.33 2.28 20.17
N LEU A 399 -27.67 1.13 20.76
CA LEU A 399 -28.05 1.06 22.17
C LEU A 399 -26.81 1.18 23.06
N PRO A 400 -26.96 1.61 24.33
CA PRO A 400 -25.84 1.73 25.25
C PRO A 400 -25.25 0.34 25.52
N GLY A 401 -24.00 0.12 25.10
CA GLY A 401 -23.30 -1.18 25.22
C GLY A 401 -23.05 -1.90 23.89
N ASP A 402 -23.62 -1.41 22.79
CA ASP A 402 -23.40 -1.94 21.43
C ASP A 402 -22.32 -1.16 20.64
N VAL A 403 -21.62 -0.21 21.29
CA VAL A 403 -20.53 0.62 20.71
C VAL A 403 -19.16 0.05 20.99
#